data_AF-A0A520P1S5-F1
#
_entry.id   AF-A0A520P1S5-F1
#
_cell.length_a   1.000
_cell.length_b   1.000
_cell.length_c   1.000
_cell.angle_alpha   90.00
_cell.angle_beta   90.00
_cell.angle_gamma   90.00
#
_symmetry.space_group_name_H-M   'P 1'
#
loop_
_entity.id
_entity.type
_entity.pdbx_description
1 polymer ?
#
loop_
_entity_poly.entity_id
_entity_poly.type
_entity_poly.pdbx_seq_one_letter_code
_entity_poly.pdbx_strand_id
1 'polypeptide(L)'
;MHVTKDTMEMTYSVDVIGQKVFLDGYYEITRKKTDQVIFRLAVDELEFGHRDDGMPFCRIWGDVDDSNIKSYLYALDCEPI
;
A
#
# COMPACT_ATOMS: atom_id res chain seq x y z
N MET A 1 -3.99 -1.30 -2.72
CA MET A 1 -4.34 -1.06 -4.13
C MET A 1 -3.41 -1.92 -4.98
N HIS A 2 -3.70 -3.20 -5.14
CA HIS A 2 -2.91 -4.01 -6.07
C HIS A 2 -3.21 -3.54 -7.49
N VAL A 3 -2.28 -2.85 -8.12
CA VAL A 3 -2.37 -2.35 -9.49
C VAL A 3 -1.18 -2.93 -10.22
N THR A 4 -1.46 -3.94 -11.03
CA THR A 4 -0.54 -4.38 -12.06
C THR A 4 -0.47 -3.29 -13.12
N LYS A 5 0.76 -2.99 -13.57
CA LYS A 5 1.08 -1.88 -14.48
C LYS A 5 0.26 -1.88 -15.78
N ASP A 6 -0.26 -3.04 -16.16
CA ASP A 6 -0.94 -3.26 -17.44
C ASP A 6 -2.48 -3.19 -17.38
N THR A 7 -3.13 -3.42 -16.24
CA THR A 7 -4.60 -3.61 -16.21
C THR A 7 -5.39 -2.70 -15.29
N MET A 8 -4.76 -1.93 -14.38
CA MET A 8 -5.47 -0.99 -13.46
C MET A 8 -6.72 -1.61 -12.78
N GLU A 9 -6.74 -2.92 -12.56
CA GLU A 9 -7.86 -3.61 -11.94
C GLU A 9 -7.78 -3.49 -10.43
N MET A 10 -8.76 -2.81 -9.84
CA MET A 10 -8.90 -2.66 -8.38
C MET A 10 -9.37 -3.96 -7.75
N THR A 11 -8.46 -4.73 -7.14
CA THR A 11 -8.85 -6.01 -6.51
C THR A 11 -9.39 -5.87 -5.08
N TYR A 12 -8.83 -4.98 -4.24
CA TYR A 12 -9.24 -4.86 -2.82
C TYR A 12 -9.03 -3.46 -2.23
N SER A 13 -9.98 -3.01 -1.39
CA SER A 13 -9.78 -1.89 -0.46
C SER A 13 -9.07 -2.39 0.81
N VAL A 14 -8.08 -1.64 1.28
CA VAL A 14 -7.31 -1.97 2.47
C VAL A 14 -7.56 -0.91 3.52
N ASP A 15 -7.86 -1.34 4.74
CA ASP A 15 -7.92 -0.48 5.92
C ASP A 15 -6.54 -0.53 6.57
N VAL A 16 -5.80 0.59 6.53
CA VAL A 16 -4.44 0.66 7.06
C VAL A 16 -4.54 0.86 8.57
N ILE A 17 -4.45 -0.23 9.33
CA ILE A 17 -4.53 -0.19 10.81
C ILE A 17 -3.21 0.37 11.41
N GLY A 18 -2.10 0.24 10.69
CA GLY A 18 -0.79 0.74 11.13
C GLY A 18 -0.67 2.26 10.99
N GLN A 19 -0.30 2.94 12.08
CA GLN A 19 -0.14 4.41 12.10
C GLN A 19 1.17 4.89 11.44
N LYS A 20 2.05 3.99 11.00
CA LYS A 20 3.38 4.34 10.45
C LYS A 20 3.80 3.39 9.33
N VAL A 21 4.45 3.96 8.33
CA VAL A 21 5.05 3.23 7.21
C VAL A 21 6.54 3.49 7.12
N PHE A 22 7.34 2.47 6.79
CA PHE A 22 8.79 2.54 6.69
C PHE A 22 9.26 2.02 5.33
N LEU A 23 10.22 2.73 4.73
CA LEU A 23 10.99 2.24 3.59
C LEU A 23 11.78 0.98 4.01
N ASP A 24 11.98 0.04 3.08
CA ASP A 24 12.62 -1.25 3.32
C ASP A 24 11.88 -2.15 4.35
N GLY A 25 10.65 -1.78 4.71
CA GLY A 25 9.78 -2.52 5.61
C GLY A 25 8.91 -3.54 4.88
N TYR A 26 8.36 -4.50 5.63
CA TYR A 26 7.37 -5.46 5.14
C TYR A 26 6.01 -5.19 5.77
N TYR A 27 4.96 -5.13 4.94
CA TYR A 27 3.58 -4.93 5.38
C TYR A 27 2.74 -6.14 5.04
N GLU A 28 2.10 -6.73 6.04
CA GLU A 28 1.18 -7.85 5.83
C GLU A 28 -0.25 -7.31 5.60
N ILE A 29 -0.85 -7.73 4.49
CA ILE A 29 -2.25 -7.42 4.20
C ILE A 29 -3.06 -8.62 4.66
N THR A 30 -3.90 -8.44 5.68
CA THR A 30 -4.72 -9.51 6.24
C THR A 30 -6.18 -9.39 5.79
N ARG A 31 -6.86 -10.52 5.72
CA ARG A 31 -8.30 -10.55 5.47
C ARG A 31 -9.02 -10.03 6.72
N LYS A 32 -9.89 -9.04 6.53
CA LYS A 32 -10.64 -8.38 7.61
C LYS A 32 -11.30 -9.40 8.55
N LYS A 33 -11.15 -9.17 9.87
CA LYS A 33 -11.63 -10.05 10.96
C LYS A 33 -11.01 -11.45 10.99
N THR A 34 -9.85 -11.64 10.35
CA THR A 34 -9.10 -12.89 10.39
C THR A 34 -7.60 -12.58 10.50
N ASP A 35 -6.82 -13.54 10.98
CA ASP A 35 -5.36 -13.47 10.96
C ASP A 35 -4.77 -14.05 9.66
N GLN A 36 -5.61 -14.27 8.64
CA GLN A 36 -5.16 -14.80 7.36
C GLN A 36 -4.45 -13.70 6.58
N VAL A 37 -3.14 -13.84 6.41
CA VAL A 37 -2.34 -13.02 5.47
C VAL A 37 -2.75 -13.37 4.05
N ILE A 38 -3.13 -12.35 3.28
CA ILE A 38 -3.45 -12.46 1.86
C ILE A 38 -2.16 -12.36 1.05
N PHE A 39 -1.35 -11.34 1.34
CA PHE A 39 -0.02 -11.14 0.77
C PHE A 39 0.80 -10.18 1.63
N ARG A 40 2.11 -10.16 1.41
CA ARG A 40 3.07 -9.22 1.99
C ARG A 40 3.53 -8.23 0.93
N LEU A 41 3.75 -6.98 1.34
CA LEU A 41 4.33 -5.95 0.49
C LEU A 41 5.71 -5.56 1.04
N ALA A 42 6.77 -5.83 0.26
CA ALA A 42 8.13 -5.39 0.54
C ALA A 42 8.31 -3.97 -0.01
N VAL A 43 8.35 -2.98 0.88
CA VAL A 43 8.29 -1.56 0.51
C VAL A 43 9.62 -1.07 0.00
N ASP A 44 9.63 -0.52 -1.20
CA ASP A 44 10.83 0.03 -1.85
C ASP A 44 10.71 1.51 -2.21
N GLU A 45 9.49 2.06 -2.24
CA GLU A 45 9.25 3.47 -2.53
C GLU A 45 8.03 4.01 -1.77
N LEU A 46 8.15 5.27 -1.32
CA LEU A 46 7.07 6.04 -0.71
C LEU A 46 6.85 7.32 -1.53
N GLU A 47 5.67 7.43 -2.11
CA GLU A 47 5.22 8.61 -2.85
C GLU A 47 4.25 9.40 -1.97
N PHE A 48 4.46 10.72 -1.87
CA PHE A 48 3.58 11.64 -1.15
C PHE A 48 3.00 12.66 -2.13
N GLY A 49 1.74 13.02 -1.93
CA GLY A 49 1.10 14.02 -2.78
C GLY A 49 -0.16 14.61 -2.16
N HIS A 50 -0.79 15.51 -2.91
CA HIS A 50 -2.07 16.10 -2.58
C HIS A 50 -3.06 15.80 -3.70
N ARG A 51 -4.28 15.47 -3.32
CA ARG A 51 -5.42 15.35 -4.25
C ARG A 51 -5.87 16.75 -4.69
N ASP A 52 -6.71 16.80 -5.73
CA ASP A 52 -7.30 18.07 -6.21
C ASP A 52 -8.14 18.79 -5.14
N ASP A 53 -8.65 18.05 -4.15
CA ASP A 53 -9.38 18.56 -2.98
C ASP A 53 -8.47 19.06 -1.84
N GLY A 54 -7.14 18.99 -2.02
CA GLY A 54 -6.14 19.40 -1.05
C GLY A 54 -5.85 18.38 0.05
N MET A 55 -6.51 17.22 0.06
CA MET A 55 -6.23 16.17 1.05
C MET A 55 -4.89 15.48 0.76
N PRO A 56 -4.00 15.34 1.76
CA PRO A 56 -2.74 14.62 1.59
C PRO A 56 -2.99 13.13 1.41
N PHE A 57 -2.17 12.50 0.57
CA PHE A 57 -2.15 11.07 0.36
C PHE A 57 -0.72 10.54 0.31
N CYS A 58 -0.56 9.25 0.56
CA CYS A 58 0.67 8.54 0.22
C CYS A 58 0.38 7.25 -0.55
N ARG A 59 1.27 6.92 -1.49
CA ARG A 59 1.35 5.60 -2.11
C ARG A 59 2.59 4.89 -1.60
N ILE A 60 2.36 3.67 -1.14
CA ILE A 60 3.38 2.80 -0.55
C ILE A 60 3.64 1.71 -1.58
N TRP A 61 4.68 1.87 -2.36
CA TRP A 61 5.04 0.97 -3.44
C TRP A 61 5.90 -0.17 -2.91
N GLY A 62 5.75 -1.34 -3.52
CA GLY A 62 6.53 -2.51 -3.14
C GLY A 62 6.25 -3.75 -3.98
N ASP A 63 7.04 -4.77 -3.72
CA ASP A 63 6.92 -6.10 -4.33
C ASP A 63 6.03 -7.01 -3.49
N VAL A 64 5.17 -7.80 -4.15
CA VAL A 64 4.22 -8.69 -3.48
C VAL A 64 4.84 -10.06 -3.21
N ASP A 65 4.87 -10.53 -1.96
CA ASP A 65 5.35 -11.86 -1.55
C ASP A 65 6.72 -12.25 -2.14
N ASP A 66 7.65 -11.28 -2.22
CA ASP A 66 8.96 -11.42 -2.89
C ASP A 66 8.88 -11.82 -4.38
N SER A 67 7.71 -11.68 -4.99
CA SER A 67 7.54 -11.75 -6.44
C SER A 67 7.99 -10.43 -7.07
N ASN A 68 8.43 -10.47 -8.33
CA ASN A 68 8.74 -9.25 -9.10
C ASN A 68 7.46 -8.48 -9.54
N ILE A 69 6.33 -8.71 -8.87
CA ILE A 69 5.07 -8.02 -9.15
C ILE A 69 4.99 -6.79 -8.26
N LYS A 70 5.11 -5.63 -8.89
CA LYS A 70 4.93 -4.33 -8.24
C LYS A 70 3.48 -4.04 -7.94
N SER A 71 3.24 -3.45 -6.78
CA SER A 71 1.94 -3.09 -6.25
C SER A 71 2.07 -1.87 -5.34
N TYR A 72 0.95 -1.26 -4.94
CA TYR A 72 0.99 -0.24 -3.91
C TYR A 72 -0.18 -0.28 -2.92
N LEU A 73 0.00 0.33 -1.76
CA LEU A 73 -1.10 0.72 -0.88
C LEU A 73 -1.36 2.21 -1.06
N TYR A 74 -2.62 2.61 -1.12
CA TYR A 74 -3.03 4.01 -1.18
C TYR A 74 -3.63 4.37 0.16
N ALA A 75 -3.03 5.33 0.85
CA ALA A 75 -3.50 5.84 2.12
C ALA A 75 -3.80 7.33 2.02
N LEU A 76 -4.87 7.75 2.69
CA LEU A 76 -5.24 9.15 2.90
C LEU A 76 -4.72 9.61 4.26
N ASP A 77 -4.59 10.92 4.45
CA ASP A 77 -4.19 11.50 5.73
C ASP A 77 -2.81 10.99 6.19
N CYS A 78 -1.84 11.09 5.28
CA CYS A 78 -0.50 10.53 5.43
C CYS A 78 0.54 11.61 5.15
N GLU A 79 1.51 11.74 6.06
CA GLU A 79 2.56 12.76 6.00
C GLU A 79 3.92 12.17 6.38
N PRO A 80 5.02 12.67 5.80
CA PRO A 80 6.36 12.30 6.22
C PRO A 80 6.63 12.82 7.65
N ILE A 81 7.28 12.00 8.48
CA ILE A 81 7.64 12.30 9.88
C ILE A 81 9.14 12.56 9.99
#